data_AF-A0A947DUR2-F1
#
_entry.id   AF-A0A947DUR2-F1
#
_cell.length_a   1.000
_cell.length_b   1.000
_cell.length_c   1.000
_cell.angle_alpha   90.00
_cell.angle_beta   90.00
_cell.angle_gamma   90.00
#
_symmetry.space_group_name_H-M   'P 1'
#
loop_
_entity.id
_entity.type
_entity.pdbx_description
1 polymer ?
#
loop_
_entity_poly.entity_id
_entity_poly.type
_entity_poly.pdbx_seq_one_letter_code
_entity_poly.pdbx_strand_id
1 'polypeptide(L)' 'MSVLTCSWCGGGPNDYRKIIAGPGTLICDQCVLRCLTVIADDKNWLDRAISDALLKHAEIDLIVSHRRSADETDPLS' A
#
# COMPACT_ATOMS: atom_id res chain seq x y z
N MET A 1 19.03 -31.93 14.43
CA MET A 1 18.70 -30.63 15.05
C MET A 1 18.06 -29.76 13.99
N SER A 2 16.82 -29.31 14.21
CA SER A 2 16.14 -28.41 13.28
C SER A 2 16.69 -26.99 13.48
N VAL A 3 17.27 -26.41 12.43
CA VAL A 3 17.79 -25.03 12.47
C VAL A 3 16.61 -24.09 12.30
N LEU A 4 16.41 -23.17 13.25
CA LEU A 4 15.42 -22.11 13.13
C LEU A 4 15.94 -21.06 12.15
N THR A 5 15.27 -20.93 11.01
CA THR A 5 15.63 -19.98 9.94
C THR A 5 14.56 -18.91 9.78
N CYS A 6 14.98 -17.69 9.45
CA CYS A 6 14.05 -16.61 9.09
C CYS A 6 13.39 -16.90 7.74
N SER A 7 12.05 -16.82 7.67
CA SER A 7 11.29 -17.02 6.44
C SER A 7 11.50 -15.93 5.39
N TRP A 8 12.03 -14.76 5.78
CA TRP A 8 12.28 -13.63 4.88
C TRP A 8 13.69 -13.61 4.28
N CYS A 9 14.72 -13.81 5.10
CA CYS A 9 16.12 -13.73 4.64
C CYS A 9 16.82 -15.09 4.56
N GLY A 10 16.21 -16.17 5.05
CA GLY A 10 16.81 -17.50 5.09
C GLY A 10 17.97 -17.67 6.09
N GLY A 11 18.36 -16.62 6.81
CA GLY A 11 19.44 -16.66 7.79
C GLY A 11 19.16 -17.62 8.94
N GLY A 12 20.22 -18.09 9.60
CA GLY A 12 20.17 -18.96 10.77
C GLY A 12 20.42 -18.21 12.09
N PRO A 13 20.43 -18.92 13.23
CA PRO A 13 20.55 -18.31 14.57
C PRO A 13 21.85 -17.52 14.80
N ASN A 14 22.89 -17.76 14.01
CA ASN A 14 24.13 -17.00 14.07
C ASN A 14 24.05 -15.63 13.38
N ASP A 15 23.09 -15.44 12.47
CA ASP A 15 22.97 -14.22 11.66
C ASP A 15 22.13 -13.14 12.34
N TYR A 16 21.44 -13.47 13.43
CA TYR A 16 20.55 -12.56 14.16
C TYR A 16 20.50 -12.85 15.65
N ARG A 17 20.22 -11.82 16.45
CA ARG A 17 20.12 -11.94 17.92
C ARG A 17 18.79 -12.49 18.39
N LYS A 18 17.71 -12.28 17.63
CA LYS A 18 16.35 -12.69 18.00
C LYS A 18 15.57 -13.16 16.78
N ILE A 19 14.77 -14.21 16.99
CA ILE A 19 13.76 -14.69 16.06
C ILE A 19 12.40 -14.69 16.76
N ILE A 20 11.37 -14.23 16.07
CA ILE A 20 10.00 -14.13 16.54
C ILE A 20 9.20 -15.20 15.79
N ALA A 21 8.54 -16.08 16.53
CA ALA A 21 7.75 -17.17 15.97
C ALA A 21 6.26 -16.82 15.97
N GLY A 22 5.63 -16.90 14.80
CA GLY A 22 4.19 -16.87 14.62
C GLY A 22 3.67 -18.22 14.09
N PRO A 23 2.34 -18.38 13.93
CA PRO A 23 1.76 -19.59 13.34
C PRO A 23 2.29 -19.81 11.92
N GLY A 24 3.15 -20.81 11.73
CA GLY A 24 3.73 -21.16 10.43
C GLY A 24 4.76 -20.19 9.87
N THR A 25 5.24 -19.21 10.65
CA THR A 25 6.20 -18.20 10.15
C THR A 25 7.23 -17.81 11.20
N LEU A 26 8.44 -17.47 10.75
CA LEU A 26 9.57 -17.05 11.57
C LEU A 26 10.20 -15.78 11.00
N ILE A 27 10.39 -14.76 11.82
CA ILE A 27 11.02 -13.50 11.39
C ILE A 27 12.13 -13.08 12.35
N CYS A 28 13.29 -12.66 11.82
CA CYS A 28 14.39 -12.15 12.64
C CYS A 28 14.28 -10.63 12.88
N ASP A 29 14.95 -10.16 13.94
CA ASP A 29 15.02 -8.74 14.32
C ASP A 29 15.46 -7.81 13.17
N GLN A 30 16.46 -8.20 12.38
CA GLN A 30 16.93 -7.44 11.24
C GLN A 30 15.87 -7.31 10.13
N CYS A 31 15.08 -8.37 9.89
CA CYS A 31 14.01 -8.31 8.89
C CYS A 31 12.85 -7.43 9.38
N VAL A 32 12.51 -7.48 10.68
CA VAL A 32 11.53 -6.56 11.27
C VAL A 32 11.96 -5.12 11.06
N LEU A 33 13.22 -4.77 11.36
CA LEU A 33 13.73 -3.42 11.14
C LEU A 33 13.66 -2.99 9.67
N ARG A 34 14.03 -3.88 8.74
CA ARG A 34 13.96 -3.61 7.30
C ARG A 34 12.52 -3.33 6.84
N CYS A 35 11.57 -4.12 7.30
CA CYS A 35 10.15 -3.89 7.03
C CYS A 35 9.66 -2.56 7.64
N LEU A 36 10.07 -2.25 8.87
CA LEU A 36 9.73 -0.99 9.52
C LEU A 36 10.30 0.22 8.77
N THR A 37 11.51 0.12 8.20
CA THR A 37 12.06 1.18 7.36
C THR A 37 11.22 1.42 6.12
N VAL A 38 10.81 0.36 5.42
CA VAL A 38 9.95 0.48 4.22
C VAL A 38 8.61 1.12 4.57
N ILE A 39 7.99 0.68 5.67
CA ILE A 39 6.71 1.25 6.15
C ILE A 39 6.88 2.72 6.58
N ALA A 40 7.99 3.06 7.22
CA ALA A 40 8.27 4.42 7.71
C ALA A 40 8.68 5.39 6.59
N ASP A 41 9.33 4.91 5.53
CA ASP A 41 9.72 5.70 4.36
C ASP A 41 8.51 6.04 3.49
N ASP A 42 7.43 5.25 3.60
CA ASP A 42 6.16 5.55 2.97
C ASP A 42 5.40 6.66 3.72
N LYS A 43 6.04 7.79 4.04
CA LYS A 43 5.37 8.97 4.65
C LYS A 43 4.25 9.54 3.76
N ASN A 44 4.27 9.19 2.48
CA ASN A 44 3.26 9.54 1.50
C ASN A 44 2.30 8.38 1.24
N TRP A 45 2.28 7.30 2.04
CA TRP A 45 1.32 6.20 1.85
C TRP A 45 -0.12 6.72 1.92
N LEU A 46 -0.37 7.63 2.87
CA LEU A 46 -1.67 8.28 3.05
C LEU A 46 -1.94 9.24 1.89
N ASP A 47 -0.96 10.03 1.47
CA ASP A 47 -1.10 10.95 0.33
C ASP A 47 -1.32 10.21 -0.99
N ARG A 48 -0.66 9.05 -1.19
CA ARG A 48 -0.85 8.16 -2.34
C ARG A 48 -2.21 7.47 -2.27
N ALA A 49 -2.61 6.96 -1.10
CA ALA A 49 -3.92 6.35 -0.91
C ALA A 49 -5.06 7.36 -1.11
N ILE A 50 -4.88 8.61 -0.64
CA ILE A 50 -5.80 9.73 -0.88
C ILE A 50 -5.78 10.10 -2.37
N SER A 51 -4.60 10.21 -3.01
CA SER A 51 -4.50 10.53 -4.44
C SER A 51 -5.18 9.45 -5.30
N ASP A 52 -4.97 8.17 -5.00
CA ASP A 52 -5.61 7.04 -5.66
C ASP A 52 -7.13 7.01 -5.40
N ALA A 53 -7.56 7.36 -4.18
CA ALA A 53 -8.99 7.46 -3.86
C ALA A 53 -9.65 8.65 -4.57
N LEU A 54 -8.97 9.79 -4.68
CA LEU A 54 -9.44 10.98 -5.39
C LEU A 54 -9.44 10.78 -6.91
N LEU A 55 -8.48 10.03 -7.46
CA LEU A 55 -8.45 9.68 -8.88
C LEU A 55 -9.66 8.82 -9.27
N LYS A 56 -10.15 7.97 -8.36
CA LYS A 56 -11.42 7.23 -8.55
C LYS A 56 -12.66 8.13 -8.49
N HIS A 57 -12.59 9.26 -7.79
CA HIS A 57 -13.67 10.26 -7.81
C HIS A 57 -13.64 11.16 -9.06
N ALA A 58 -12.50 11.26 -9.75
CA ALA A 58 -12.40 12.03 -11.00
C ALA A 58 -13.20 11.41 -12.18
N GLU A 59 -13.48 10.10 -12.16
CA GLU A 59 -14.42 9.48 -13.11
C GLU A 59 -15.86 9.99 -12.93
N ILE A 60 -16.24 10.47 -11.74
CA ILE A 60 -17.58 11.00 -11.47
C ILE A 60 -17.73 12.42 -12.06
N ASP A 61 -16.71 13.27 -11.99
CA ASP A 61 -16.74 14.62 -12.58
C ASP A 61 -16.76 14.59 -14.12
N LEU A 62 -16.15 13.58 -14.73
CA LEU A 62 -16.25 13.36 -16.19
C LEU A 62 -17.68 13.01 -16.63
N ILE A 63 -18.43 12.31 -15.78
CA ILE A 63 -19.85 11.96 -16.02
C ILE A 63 -20.76 13.18 -15.80
N VAL A 64 -20.48 14.02 -14.80
CA VAL A 64 -21.29 15.20 -14.48
C VAL A 64 -21.09 16.33 -15.52
N SER A 65 -19.88 16.48 -16.07
CA SER A 65 -19.61 17.46 -17.13
C SER A 65 -20.24 17.11 -18.50
N HIS A 66 -20.41 15.82 -18.81
CA HIS A 66 -21.07 15.37 -20.04
C HIS A 66 -22.61 15.51 -20.04
N ARG A 67 -23.25 15.73 -18.88
CA ARG A 67 -24.71 15.87 -18.80
C ARG A 67 -25.22 17.31 -18.93
N ARG A 68 -24.31 18.31 -19.01
CA ARG A 68 -24.68 19.73 -19.10
C ARG A 68 -24.77 20.28 -20.53
N SER A 69 -24.49 19.48 -21.55
CA SER A 69 -24.47 19.91 -22.96
C SER A 69 -25.62 19.33 -23.83
N ALA A 70 -26.64 18.73 -23.22
CA ALA A 70 -27.78 18.16 -23.94
C ALA A 70 -29.10 18.95 -23.80
N ASP A 71 -29.08 20.15 -23.20
CA ASP A 71 -30.31 20.93 -22.90
C ASP A 71 -30.35 22.34 -23.53
N GLU A 72 -29.50 22.65 -24.52
CA GLU A 72 -29.58 23.94 -25.24
C GLU A 72 -29.56 23.74 -26.76
N THR A 73 -30.64 23.16 -27.27
CA THR A 73 -31.15 23.48 -28.61
C THR A 73 -32.47 24.24 -28.46
N ASP A 74 -32.39 25.56 -28.65
CA ASP A 74 -33.36 26.52 -29.23
C ASP A 74 -34.85 26.36 -28.84
N PRO A 75 -35.49 27.40 -28.27
CA PRO A 75 -36.31 28.23 -29.18
C PRO A 75 -36.40 29.72 -28.80
N LEU A 76 -36.20 30.58 -29.80
CA LEU A 76 -36.62 32.00 -29.91
C LEU A 76 -35.88 33.04 -29.06
N SER A 77 -35.00 33.83 -29.71
CA SER A 77 -35.12 35.30 -29.90
C SER A 77 -33.88 35.85 -30.61
#